data_AF-L0E3N4-F1
#
_entry.id   AF-L0E3N4-F1
#
_cell.length_a   1.000
_cell.length_b   1.000
_cell.length_c   1.000
_cell.angle_alpha   90.00
_cell.angle_beta   90.00
_cell.angle_gamma   90.00
#
_symmetry.space_group_name_H-M   'P 1'
#
loop_
_entity.id
_entity.type
_entity.pdbx_description
1 polymer ?
#
loop_
_entity_poly.entity_id
_entity_poly.type
_entity_poly.pdbx_seq_one_letter_code
_entity_poly.pdbx_strand_id
1 'polypeptide(L)'
;MFGLLHDWPARQLEWVRARFAGHTLIVHRGFPRGWLKEQLRQPGGGGHLRLGSRRLPALRPTPIEWLAQGQVLPLGLPLLLRIRERDARVRHLHRRVGPVHPSEIAWFLDELEERHHAWLRFLRGPGRIETLAGIAMDDNEVPTMLEHPTG
;
A
#
# COMPACT_ATOMS: atom_id res chain seq x y z
N MET A 1 -1.59 -28.11 25.44
CA MET A 1 -1.88 -27.95 23.99
C MET A 1 -1.62 -26.50 23.60
N PHE A 2 -0.35 -26.08 23.45
CA PHE A 2 0.04 -24.66 23.24
C PHE A 2 1.26 -24.53 22.30
N GLY A 3 1.25 -25.26 21.17
CA GLY A 3 2.39 -25.31 20.23
C GLY A 3 2.18 -24.65 18.86
N LEU A 4 1.00 -24.11 18.55
CA LEU A 4 0.61 -23.76 17.17
C LEU A 4 0.56 -22.26 16.84
N LEU A 5 0.82 -21.37 17.79
CA LEU A 5 0.71 -19.91 17.57
C LEU A 5 2.05 -19.22 17.28
N HIS A 6 3.19 -19.88 17.52
CA HIS A 6 4.50 -19.22 17.48
C HIS A 6 5.04 -19.04 16.04
N ASP A 7 4.60 -19.86 15.07
CA ASP A 7 5.08 -19.80 13.68
C ASP A 7 4.15 -19.03 12.73
N TRP A 8 2.98 -18.61 13.21
CA TRP A 8 1.95 -17.99 12.36
C TRP A 8 2.47 -16.71 11.67
N PRO A 9 3.09 -15.73 12.38
CA PRO A 9 3.61 -14.53 11.73
C PRO A 9 4.74 -14.81 10.72
N ALA A 10 5.58 -15.81 11.00
CA ALA A 10 6.68 -16.22 10.13
C ALA A 10 6.18 -16.67 8.76
N ARG A 11 5.22 -17.60 8.79
CA ARG A 11 4.63 -18.18 7.58
C ARG A 11 3.83 -17.15 6.78
N GLN A 12 3.20 -16.19 7.44
CA GLN A 12 2.47 -15.13 6.73
C GLN A 12 3.41 -14.25 5.92
N LEU A 13 4.54 -13.81 6.48
CA LEU A 13 5.50 -13.00 5.73
C LEU A 13 6.13 -13.77 4.56
N GLU A 14 6.46 -15.04 4.76
CA GLU A 14 6.95 -15.90 3.67
C GLU A 14 5.92 -16.04 2.56
N TRP A 15 4.65 -16.26 2.90
CA TRP A 15 3.56 -16.33 1.91
C TRP A 15 3.29 -15.00 1.22
N VAL A 16 3.41 -13.88 1.93
CA VAL A 16 3.35 -12.54 1.32
C VAL A 16 4.39 -12.44 0.22
N ARG A 17 5.66 -12.75 0.51
CA ARG A 17 6.74 -12.69 -0.49
C ARG A 17 6.51 -13.66 -1.63
N ALA A 18 6.23 -14.93 -1.33
CA ALA A 18 6.12 -16.00 -2.32
C ALA A 18 4.95 -15.80 -3.28
N ARG A 19 3.84 -15.21 -2.83
CA ARG A 19 2.63 -15.06 -3.64
C ARG A 19 2.42 -13.66 -4.21
N PHE A 20 2.93 -12.64 -3.54
CA PHE A 20 2.57 -11.25 -3.86
C PHE A 20 3.77 -10.39 -4.22
N ALA A 21 5.01 -10.90 -4.22
CA ALA A 21 6.12 -10.19 -4.86
C ALA A 21 5.77 -9.87 -6.33
N GLY A 22 6.11 -8.66 -6.77
CA GLY A 22 5.77 -8.15 -8.10
C GLY A 22 4.33 -7.63 -8.21
N HIS A 23 3.49 -7.82 -7.20
CA HIS A 23 2.11 -7.34 -7.22
C HIS A 23 1.98 -5.97 -6.56
N THR A 24 0.96 -5.25 -7.00
CA THR A 24 0.51 -4.01 -6.37
C THR A 24 -0.79 -4.25 -5.61
N LEU A 25 -0.93 -3.65 -4.44
CA LEU A 25 -2.10 -3.75 -3.58
C LEU A 25 -2.66 -2.35 -3.29
N ILE A 26 -3.98 -2.22 -3.36
CA ILE A 26 -4.69 -1.03 -2.91
C ILE A 26 -5.55 -1.39 -1.70
N VAL A 27 -5.25 -0.76 -0.57
CA VAL A 27 -6.02 -0.93 0.68
C VAL A 27 -6.91 0.29 0.87
N HIS A 28 -8.21 0.07 1.09
CA HIS A 28 -9.18 1.17 1.09
C HIS A 28 -10.38 0.93 2.02
N ARG A 29 -11.00 2.01 2.52
CA ARG A 29 -12.29 1.96 3.24
C ARG A 29 -13.51 1.99 2.31
N GLY A 30 -13.26 2.03 1.00
CA GLY A 30 -14.25 2.34 -0.03
C GLY A 30 -13.75 3.52 -0.84
N PHE A 31 -14.18 3.62 -2.09
CA PHE A 31 -13.87 4.74 -2.96
C PHE A 31 -15.15 5.51 -3.31
N PRO A 32 -15.05 6.78 -3.71
CA PRO A 32 -16.16 7.50 -4.28
C PRO A 32 -16.79 6.75 -5.46
N ARG A 33 -18.08 7.02 -5.71
CA ARG A 33 -18.80 6.42 -6.84
C ARG A 33 -18.05 6.74 -8.14
N GLY A 34 -17.90 5.74 -9.01
CA GLY A 34 -17.22 5.90 -10.30
C GLY A 34 -15.71 5.74 -10.26
N TRP A 35 -15.04 5.98 -9.12
CA TRP A 35 -13.57 5.90 -9.03
C TRP A 35 -13.02 4.56 -9.49
N LEU A 36 -13.62 3.45 -9.04
CA LEU A 36 -13.20 2.11 -9.46
C LEU A 36 -13.46 1.86 -10.96
N LYS A 37 -14.57 2.38 -11.49
CA LYS A 37 -14.90 2.26 -12.91
C LYS A 37 -13.84 2.99 -13.75
N GLU A 38 -13.44 4.18 -13.30
CA GLU A 38 -12.37 4.96 -13.96
C GLU A 38 -11.00 4.28 -13.83
N GLN A 39 -10.68 3.67 -12.68
CA GLN A 39 -9.46 2.86 -12.53
C GLN A 39 -9.42 1.74 -13.57
N LEU A 40 -10.48 0.95 -13.70
CA LEU A 40 -10.51 -0.19 -14.61
C LEU A 40 -10.41 0.20 -16.09
N ARG A 41 -10.68 1.46 -16.42
CA ARG A 41 -10.48 2.02 -17.77
C ARG A 41 -9.03 2.40 -18.06
N GLN A 42 -8.19 2.54 -17.04
CA GLN A 42 -6.78 2.87 -17.23
C GLN A 42 -5.99 1.64 -17.70
N PRO A 43 -4.93 1.84 -18.51
CA PRO A 43 -3.98 0.78 -18.80
C PRO A 43 -3.44 0.16 -17.50
N GLY A 44 -3.55 -1.16 -17.36
CA GLY A 44 -3.10 -1.88 -16.16
C GLY A 44 -4.01 -1.71 -14.92
N GLY A 45 -5.13 -0.98 -15.00
CA GLY A 45 -6.00 -0.72 -13.85
C GLY A 45 -6.66 -1.96 -13.23
N GLY A 46 -6.77 -3.05 -14.00
CA GLY A 46 -7.19 -4.36 -13.51
C GLY A 46 -6.10 -5.16 -12.77
N GLY A 47 -4.84 -4.76 -12.88
CA GLY A 47 -3.68 -5.49 -12.32
C GLY A 47 -3.43 -5.23 -10.83
N HIS A 48 -4.14 -4.28 -10.22
CA HIS A 48 -4.01 -4.00 -8.79
C HIS A 48 -4.91 -4.91 -7.96
N LEU A 49 -4.31 -5.64 -7.03
CA LEU A 49 -5.07 -6.32 -5.97
C LEU A 49 -5.76 -5.26 -5.12
N ARG A 50 -6.99 -5.53 -4.67
CA ARG A 50 -7.77 -4.60 -3.85
C ARG A 50 -8.20 -5.28 -2.57
N LEU A 51 -7.98 -4.60 -1.45
CA LEU A 51 -8.38 -5.06 -0.12
C LEU A 51 -9.23 -3.99 0.58
N GLY A 52 -10.50 -4.33 0.79
CA GLY A 52 -11.42 -3.50 1.57
C GLY A 52 -11.17 -3.66 3.06
N SER A 53 -10.81 -2.58 3.76
CA SER A 53 -10.46 -2.63 5.18
C SER A 53 -11.65 -2.73 6.13
N ARG A 54 -12.89 -2.66 5.63
CA ARG A 54 -14.11 -2.65 6.47
C ARG A 54 -14.33 -3.95 7.26
N ARG A 55 -13.69 -5.05 6.84
CA ARG A 55 -13.76 -6.36 7.50
C ARG A 55 -12.50 -6.69 8.29
N LEU A 56 -11.62 -5.70 8.49
CA LEU A 56 -10.39 -5.84 9.27
C LEU A 56 -10.53 -5.11 10.63
N PRO A 57 -9.89 -5.61 11.70
CA PRO A 57 -9.02 -6.79 11.75
C PRO A 57 -9.81 -8.12 11.67
N ALA A 58 -9.21 -9.13 11.04
CA ALA A 58 -9.78 -10.47 10.93
C ALA A 58 -9.15 -11.42 11.96
N LEU A 59 -9.93 -12.37 12.49
CA LEU A 59 -9.43 -13.37 13.46
C LEU A 59 -8.47 -14.40 12.83
N ARG A 60 -8.69 -14.75 11.56
CA ARG A 60 -7.85 -15.66 10.77
C ARG A 60 -7.51 -15.01 9.44
N PRO A 61 -6.60 -14.02 9.45
CA PRO A 61 -6.31 -13.26 8.24
C PRO A 61 -5.58 -14.11 7.19
N THR A 62 -5.91 -13.87 5.93
CA THR A 62 -5.05 -14.24 4.79
C THR A 62 -3.69 -13.51 4.88
N PRO A 63 -2.66 -13.92 4.12
CA PRO A 63 -1.35 -13.27 4.18
C PRO A 63 -1.39 -11.76 3.95
N ILE A 64 -2.22 -11.32 2.99
CA ILE A 64 -2.35 -9.91 2.66
C ILE A 64 -3.16 -9.13 3.72
N GLU A 65 -4.15 -9.76 4.34
CA GLU A 65 -4.90 -9.18 5.47
C GLU A 65 -4.02 -9.08 6.71
N TRP A 66 -3.15 -10.06 6.95
CA TRP A 66 -2.19 -10.05 8.05
C TRP A 66 -1.20 -8.90 7.90
N LEU A 67 -0.61 -8.75 6.70
CA LEU A 67 0.24 -7.60 6.39
C LEU A 67 -0.53 -6.30 6.57
N ALA A 68 -1.76 -6.24 6.04
CA ALA A 68 -2.56 -5.03 6.07
C ALA A 68 -2.88 -4.59 7.50
N GLN A 69 -3.45 -5.48 8.31
CA GLN A 69 -3.85 -5.16 9.69
C GLN A 69 -2.67 -4.79 10.58
N GLY A 70 -1.50 -5.40 10.36
CA GLY A 70 -0.32 -5.19 11.19
C GLY A 70 0.48 -3.95 10.81
N GLN A 71 0.64 -3.67 9.52
CA GLN A 71 1.61 -2.66 9.04
C GLN A 71 0.99 -1.56 8.19
N VAL A 72 -0.16 -1.80 7.56
CA VAL A 72 -0.73 -0.90 6.55
C VAL A 72 -1.86 -0.05 7.12
N LEU A 73 -2.79 -0.65 7.85
CA LEU A 73 -3.90 0.09 8.48
C LEU A 73 -3.43 1.19 9.44
N PRO A 74 -2.38 1.00 10.26
CA PRO A 74 -1.88 2.06 11.15
C PRO A 74 -1.36 3.30 10.42
N LEU A 75 -1.00 3.18 9.14
CA LEU A 75 -0.45 4.29 8.35
C LEU A 75 -1.53 5.27 7.88
N GLY A 76 -2.81 4.90 7.93
CA GLY A 76 -3.91 5.66 7.34
C GLY A 76 -4.34 5.10 5.99
N LEU A 77 -5.55 5.43 5.52
CA LEU A 77 -6.10 4.91 4.26
C LEU A 77 -6.73 6.06 3.44
N PRO A 78 -6.84 5.92 2.10
CA PRO A 78 -6.44 4.78 1.26
C PRO A 78 -4.95 4.74 0.91
N LEU A 79 -4.43 3.53 0.67
CA LEU A 79 -3.01 3.27 0.39
C LEU A 79 -2.82 2.43 -0.88
N LEU A 80 -1.75 2.74 -1.60
CA LEU A 80 -1.15 1.96 -2.67
C LEU A 80 0.16 1.35 -2.17
N LEU A 81 0.36 0.08 -2.46
CA LEU A 81 1.56 -0.66 -2.10
C LEU A 81 2.13 -1.37 -3.32
N ARG A 82 3.45 -1.36 -3.45
CA ARG A 82 4.18 -2.29 -4.33
C ARG A 82 4.93 -3.26 -3.46
N ILE A 83 4.61 -4.54 -3.60
CA ILE A 83 5.23 -5.62 -2.82
C ILE A 83 6.38 -6.19 -3.65
N ARG A 84 7.54 -6.28 -3.03
CA ARG A 84 8.77 -6.87 -3.57
C ARG A 84 9.18 -8.05 -2.72
N GLU A 85 10.18 -8.78 -3.17
CA GLU A 85 10.70 -9.93 -2.43
C GLU A 85 11.20 -9.54 -1.04
N ARG A 86 11.78 -8.34 -0.89
CA ARG A 86 12.49 -7.90 0.33
C ARG A 86 11.82 -6.76 1.08
N ASP A 87 10.86 -6.10 0.47
CA ASP A 87 10.17 -4.97 1.06
C ASP A 87 8.81 -4.71 0.42
N ALA A 88 8.06 -3.80 1.00
CA ALA A 88 7.00 -3.10 0.30
C ALA A 88 7.14 -1.59 0.47
N ARG A 89 6.85 -0.84 -0.59
CA ARG A 89 6.76 0.62 -0.55
C ARG A 89 5.31 1.04 -0.58
N VAL A 90 4.98 2.03 0.24
CA VAL A 90 3.62 2.45 0.52
C VAL A 90 3.46 3.94 0.21
N ARG A 91 2.40 4.30 -0.50
CA ARG A 91 2.02 5.69 -0.76
C ARG A 91 0.53 5.89 -0.55
N HIS A 92 0.16 7.06 -0.07
CA HIS A 92 -1.25 7.41 0.14
C HIS A 92 -1.90 7.74 -1.19
N LEU A 93 -3.09 7.21 -1.42
CA LEU A 93 -3.93 7.56 -2.57
C LEU A 93 -4.86 8.73 -2.22
N HIS A 94 -4.32 9.71 -1.50
CA HIS A 94 -5.06 10.87 -1.02
C HIS A 94 -4.17 12.11 -1.02
N ARG A 95 -4.74 13.24 -1.41
CA ARG A 95 -4.18 14.59 -1.30
C ARG A 95 -5.04 15.42 -0.36
N ARG A 96 -4.66 16.66 -0.06
CA ARG A 96 -5.47 17.54 0.81
C ARG A 96 -6.92 17.68 0.34
N VAL A 97 -7.13 17.72 -0.98
CA VAL A 97 -8.44 17.94 -1.61
C VAL A 97 -9.28 16.69 -1.81
N GLY A 98 -8.75 15.50 -1.54
CA GLY A 98 -9.48 14.24 -1.76
C GLY A 98 -8.63 13.09 -2.30
N PRO A 99 -9.26 11.97 -2.67
CA PRO A 99 -8.56 10.82 -3.26
C PRO A 99 -7.94 11.20 -4.60
N VAL A 100 -6.74 10.68 -4.86
CA VAL A 100 -6.07 10.89 -6.16
C VAL A 100 -6.92 10.31 -7.29
N HIS A 101 -6.82 10.91 -8.47
CA HIS A 101 -7.53 10.41 -9.63
C HIS A 101 -6.91 9.07 -10.08
N PRO A 102 -7.70 8.06 -10.51
CA PRO A 102 -7.14 6.75 -10.86
C PRO A 102 -6.07 6.75 -11.95
N SER A 103 -6.11 7.71 -12.88
CA SER A 103 -5.08 7.86 -13.93
C SER A 103 -3.70 8.21 -13.37
N GLU A 104 -3.63 8.74 -12.14
CA GLU A 104 -2.36 9.11 -11.48
C GLU A 104 -1.68 7.91 -10.82
N ILE A 105 -2.35 6.76 -10.71
CA ILE A 105 -1.81 5.57 -10.03
C ILE A 105 -0.52 5.09 -10.71
N ALA A 106 -0.46 5.10 -12.05
CA ALA A 106 0.74 4.71 -12.80
C ALA A 106 1.93 5.61 -12.44
N TRP A 107 1.72 6.93 -12.38
CA TRP A 107 2.75 7.87 -11.96
C TRP A 107 3.18 7.65 -10.51
N PHE A 108 2.23 7.45 -9.60
CA PHE A 108 2.53 7.16 -8.19
C PHE A 108 3.37 5.89 -8.04
N LEU A 109 3.10 4.90 -8.89
CA LEU A 109 3.82 3.66 -8.98
C LEU A 109 5.24 3.87 -9.50
N ASP A 110 5.45 4.74 -10.50
CA ASP A 110 6.78 5.02 -11.05
C ASP A 110 7.67 5.75 -10.04
N GLU A 111 7.11 6.71 -9.31
CA GLU A 111 7.83 7.48 -8.28
C GLU A 111 7.99 6.74 -6.95
N LEU A 112 7.36 5.59 -6.77
CA LEU A 112 7.21 4.94 -5.45
C LEU A 112 8.55 4.58 -4.78
N GLU A 113 9.62 4.44 -5.58
CA GLU A 113 10.96 4.19 -5.05
C GLU A 113 11.49 5.39 -4.26
N GLU A 114 11.30 6.59 -4.79
CA GLU A 114 11.83 7.84 -4.25
C GLU A 114 10.81 8.51 -3.32
N ARG A 115 9.53 8.46 -3.69
CA ARG A 115 8.42 9.16 -3.03
C ARG A 115 7.45 8.16 -2.41
N HIS A 116 7.88 7.46 -1.37
CA HIS A 116 7.04 6.63 -0.53
C HIS A 116 6.78 7.32 0.82
N HIS A 117 5.62 7.08 1.42
CA HIS A 117 5.32 7.50 2.79
C HIS A 117 5.81 6.49 3.83
N ALA A 118 5.86 5.22 3.46
CA ALA A 118 6.43 4.19 4.30
C ALA A 118 7.16 3.13 3.49
N TRP A 119 8.24 2.64 4.08
CA TRP A 119 9.01 1.50 3.63
C TRP A 119 8.90 0.37 4.64
N LEU A 120 8.21 -0.69 4.24
CA LEU A 120 8.08 -1.92 5.01
C LEU A 120 9.24 -2.83 4.65
N ARG A 121 10.31 -2.83 5.44
CA ARG A 121 11.46 -3.71 5.26
C ARG A 121 11.15 -5.07 5.86
N PHE A 122 11.18 -6.09 5.02
CA PHE A 122 10.94 -7.45 5.47
C PHE A 122 12.25 -8.06 5.96
N LEU A 123 12.47 -8.03 7.27
CA LEU A 123 13.73 -8.44 7.91
C LEU A 123 13.92 -9.97 7.87
N ARG A 124 15.15 -10.41 8.15
CA ARG A 124 15.45 -11.81 8.42
C ARG A 124 14.87 -12.19 9.78
N GLY A 125 14.26 -13.37 9.85
CA GLY A 125 13.60 -13.89 11.05
C GLY A 125 12.07 -13.88 10.94
N PRO A 126 11.39 -14.59 11.85
CA PRO A 126 9.98 -14.92 11.72
C PRO A 126 9.09 -13.67 11.81
N GLY A 127 8.41 -13.34 10.70
CA GLY A 127 7.34 -12.32 10.67
C GLY A 127 7.81 -10.90 10.95
N ARG A 128 9.13 -10.64 10.90
CA ARG A 128 9.70 -9.36 11.27
C ARG A 128 9.59 -8.36 10.12
N ILE A 129 8.85 -7.30 10.35
CA ILE A 129 8.73 -6.16 9.45
C ILE A 129 9.17 -4.91 10.22
N GLU A 130 10.08 -4.15 9.63
CA GLU A 130 10.45 -2.82 10.09
C GLU A 130 9.76 -1.80 9.20
N THR A 131 9.10 -0.81 9.81
CA THR A 131 8.41 0.26 9.09
C THR A 131 9.20 1.54 9.25
N LEU A 132 9.78 2.01 8.14
CA LEU A 132 10.49 3.29 8.08
C LEU A 132 9.59 4.34 7.43
N ALA A 133 9.49 5.51 8.03
CA ALA A 133 8.80 6.65 7.43
C ALA A 133 9.61 7.16 6.21
N GLY A 134 8.89 7.60 5.18
CA GLY A 134 9.47 8.30 4.03
C GLY A 134 9.05 9.77 4.05
N ILE A 135 8.55 10.27 2.91
CA ILE A 135 8.07 11.67 2.81
C ILE A 135 6.82 11.88 3.69
N ALA A 136 6.54 13.13 4.07
CA ALA A 136 5.34 13.44 4.85
C ALA A 136 4.08 13.26 3.99
N MET A 137 2.94 12.95 4.62
CA MET A 137 1.67 12.82 3.89
C MET A 137 1.27 14.10 3.16
N ASP A 138 1.61 15.26 3.72
CA ASP A 138 1.35 16.57 3.12
C ASP A 138 2.24 16.86 1.90
N ASP A 139 3.34 16.12 1.73
CA ASP A 139 4.21 16.19 0.55
C ASP A 139 3.69 15.32 -0.62
N ASN A 140 2.49 14.73 -0.51
CA ASN A 140 1.90 13.89 -1.56
C ASN A 140 1.26 14.70 -2.73
N GLU A 141 1.39 16.02 -2.67
CA GLU A 141 0.99 16.93 -3.74
C GLU A 141 1.95 16.82 -4.93
N VAL A 142 1.44 17.04 -6.14
CA VAL A 142 2.32 17.27 -7.29
C VAL A 142 3.03 18.59 -7.03
N PRO A 143 4.35 18.73 -7.29
CA PRO A 143 4.95 20.05 -7.41
C PRO A 143 4.13 20.81 -8.45
N THR A 144 3.34 21.77 -7.99
CA THR A 144 2.48 22.53 -8.89
C THR A 144 3.44 23.25 -9.83
N MET A 145 3.34 23.01 -11.14
CA MET A 145 4.04 23.81 -12.17
C MET A 145 3.42 25.23 -12.25
N LEU A 146 3.31 25.90 -11.10
CA LEU A 146 2.89 27.30 -10.93
C LEU A 146 3.77 27.97 -9.87
N GLU A 147 5.07 27.75 -9.94
CA GLU A 147 6.06 28.69 -9.40
C GLU A 147 7.09 28.98 -10.49
N HIS A 148 6.61 29.60 -11.57
CA HIS A 148 7.44 30.53 -12.33
C HIS A 148 7.22 31.93 -11.75
N PRO A 149 8.02 32.41 -10.78
CA PRO A 149 8.20 33.84 -10.63
C PRO A 149 9.16 34.29 -11.75
N THR A 150 8.61 34.63 -12.91
CA THR A 150 9.37 35.36 -13.93
C THR A 150 8.50 36.47 -14.48
N GLY A 151 8.85 37.71 -14.10
CA GLY A 151 8.44 38.93 -14.77
C GLY A 151 7.67 39.89 -13.89
#